data_AF-A0A932Y951-F1
#
_entry.id   AF-A0A932Y951-F1
#
_cell.length_a   1.000
_cell.length_b   1.000
_cell.length_c   1.000
_cell.angle_alpha   90.00
_cell.angle_beta   90.00
_cell.angle_gamma   90.00
#
_symmetry.space_group_name_H-M   'P 1'
#
loop_
_entity.id
_entity.type
_entity.pdbx_description
1 polymer ?
#
loop_
_entity_poly.entity_id
_entity_poly.type
_entity_poly.pdbx_seq_one_letter_code
_entity_poly.pdbx_strand_id
1 'polypeptide(L)'
;MKKLVMALLDSLGFSLSPCACLSGRQGRGEGEGFGVFVLLTGLLLSACDKKVSSPPDNHPQSENATPPFYYDLGSTTVDVSGYPEKQRENYRVFMAVCGTCHTAARPLNAPYIDRDVWKRYVHKMHLKMKGHGIELDPGDEEKIEDFLAYDSQVRKIVKKEEFQTHQEKLKKLFEEAREKDRTGKSN
;
A
#
# COMPACT_ATOMS: atom_id res chain seq x y z
N MET A 1 -9.65 3.34 43.58
CA MET A 1 -10.78 4.28 43.39
C MET A 1 -11.38 4.01 42.03
N LYS A 2 -12.29 3.04 41.98
CA LYS A 2 -13.09 2.66 40.83
C LYS A 2 -14.52 3.11 41.15
N LYS A 3 -15.27 3.58 40.14
CA LYS A 3 -16.64 4.15 40.18
C LYS A 3 -16.68 5.68 40.17
N LEU A 4 -16.77 6.27 38.98
CA LEU A 4 -17.75 7.31 38.66
C LEU A 4 -17.66 7.63 37.17
N VAL A 5 -18.77 8.10 36.59
CA VAL A 5 -19.00 8.45 35.17
C VAL A 5 -19.56 7.30 34.30
N MET A 6 -20.74 6.83 34.69
CA MET A 6 -21.82 6.53 33.75
C MET A 6 -22.97 7.48 34.06
N ALA A 7 -23.29 8.41 33.16
CA ALA A 7 -24.61 9.00 32.97
C ALA A 7 -24.58 10.04 31.84
N LEU A 8 -25.69 10.10 31.10
CA LEU A 8 -26.11 11.12 30.14
C LEU A 8 -25.61 10.95 28.70
N LEU A 9 -26.42 10.24 27.90
CA LEU A 9 -26.95 10.72 26.61
C LEU A 9 -28.05 9.75 26.15
N ASP A 10 -29.22 9.87 26.80
CA ASP A 10 -30.50 9.52 26.17
C ASP A 10 -30.93 10.71 25.32
N SER A 11 -31.27 10.44 24.05
CA SER A 11 -32.23 11.19 23.20
C SER A 11 -31.73 11.30 21.76
N LEU A 12 -31.91 10.25 20.96
CA LEU A 12 -32.15 10.35 19.52
C LEU A 12 -33.11 9.22 19.11
N GLY A 13 -34.38 9.58 18.90
CA GLY A 13 -35.42 8.70 18.43
C GLY A 13 -35.20 8.29 16.98
N PHE A 14 -34.68 7.08 16.76
CA PHE A 14 -34.69 6.43 15.45
C PHE A 14 -35.96 5.58 15.34
N SER A 15 -36.90 6.11 14.56
CA SER A 15 -38.11 5.43 14.13
C SER A 15 -37.76 4.23 13.24
N LEU A 16 -38.19 3.04 13.68
CA LEU A 16 -38.19 1.83 12.88
C LEU A 16 -39.30 1.94 11.82
N SER A 17 -38.96 1.73 10.55
CA SER A 17 -39.95 1.35 9.55
C SER A 17 -39.40 0.26 8.63
N PRO A 18 -40.02 -0.93 8.61
CA PRO A 18 -39.66 -2.04 7.73
C PRO A 18 -40.48 -2.00 6.44
N CYS A 19 -39.82 -2.18 5.30
CA CYS A 19 -40.49 -2.55 4.05
C CYS A 19 -39.84 -3.82 3.50
N ALA A 20 -40.46 -4.95 3.79
CA ALA A 20 -40.29 -6.19 3.08
C ALA A 20 -41.32 -6.24 1.94
N CYS A 21 -40.88 -6.51 0.71
CA CYS A 21 -41.72 -7.10 -0.33
C CYS A 21 -40.89 -8.07 -1.18
N LEU A 22 -41.35 -9.31 -1.14
CA LEU A 22 -40.99 -10.47 -1.94
C LEU A 22 -41.13 -10.23 -3.45
N SER A 23 -40.29 -10.93 -4.22
CA SER A 23 -40.57 -11.67 -5.49
C SER A 23 -39.22 -11.83 -6.21
N GLY A 24 -38.60 -13.00 -6.38
CA GLY A 24 -39.13 -14.25 -6.89
C GLY A 24 -38.58 -14.48 -8.30
N ARG A 25 -37.62 -15.39 -8.49
CA ARG A 25 -37.56 -16.24 -9.69
C ARG A 25 -36.67 -17.46 -9.50
N GLN A 26 -37.22 -18.56 -9.96
CA GLN A 26 -36.74 -19.93 -9.88
C GLN A 26 -36.25 -20.40 -11.26
N GLY A 27 -35.25 -21.27 -11.26
CA GLY A 27 -34.80 -22.14 -12.36
C GLY A 27 -33.51 -22.80 -11.89
N ARG A 28 -33.43 -24.08 -11.50
CA ARG A 28 -33.88 -25.35 -12.10
C ARG A 28 -33.37 -25.54 -13.53
N GLY A 29 -32.18 -26.13 -13.62
CA GLY A 29 -31.65 -26.83 -14.79
C GLY A 29 -30.90 -28.05 -14.29
N GLU A 30 -31.56 -29.20 -14.34
CA GLU A 30 -31.02 -30.53 -14.12
C GLU A 30 -30.17 -30.94 -15.33
N GLY A 31 -29.08 -31.67 -15.07
CA GLY A 31 -28.20 -32.22 -16.09
C GLY A 31 -27.46 -33.41 -15.52
N GLU A 32 -28.08 -34.58 -15.65
CA GLU A 32 -27.55 -35.91 -15.35
C GLU A 32 -26.29 -36.23 -16.17
N GLY A 33 -25.40 -37.04 -15.60
CA GLY A 33 -24.21 -37.53 -16.30
C GLY A 33 -23.29 -38.37 -15.44
N PHE A 34 -23.76 -39.57 -15.09
CA PHE A 34 -22.96 -40.65 -14.51
C PHE A 34 -21.79 -41.01 -15.45
N GLY A 35 -20.56 -41.03 -14.93
CA GLY A 35 -19.38 -41.36 -15.73
C GLY A 35 -18.14 -41.56 -14.87
N VAL A 36 -18.09 -42.69 -14.17
CA VAL A 36 -16.86 -43.21 -13.56
C VAL A 36 -15.88 -43.55 -14.68
N PHE A 37 -14.77 -42.83 -14.77
CA PHE A 37 -13.55 -43.30 -15.40
C PHE A 37 -12.37 -43.02 -14.47
N VAL A 38 -12.02 -44.04 -13.69
CA VAL A 38 -10.72 -44.17 -13.05
C VAL A 38 -9.73 -44.55 -14.14
N LEU A 39 -8.87 -43.61 -14.53
CA LEU A 39 -7.60 -43.93 -15.19
C LEU A 39 -6.48 -43.19 -14.48
N LEU A 40 -5.71 -43.97 -13.74
CA LEU A 40 -4.36 -43.62 -13.32
C LEU A 40 -3.53 -43.26 -14.56
N THR A 41 -3.11 -42.01 -14.65
CA THR A 41 -1.86 -41.65 -15.32
C THR A 41 -1.11 -40.68 -14.43
N GLY A 42 -0.12 -41.20 -13.72
CA GLY A 42 0.91 -40.39 -13.09
C GLY A 42 1.67 -39.63 -14.17
N LEU A 43 1.70 -38.31 -14.05
CA LEU A 43 2.56 -37.44 -14.83
C LEU A 43 3.32 -36.54 -13.87
N LEU A 44 4.64 -36.66 -13.92
CA LEU A 44 5.63 -35.95 -13.12
C LEU A 44 5.37 -34.44 -13.13
N LEU A 45 4.99 -33.85 -11.99
CA LEU A 45 5.08 -32.41 -11.79
C LEU A 45 6.55 -32.06 -11.60
N SER A 46 7.18 -31.71 -12.73
CA SER A 46 8.39 -30.89 -12.76
C SER A 46 8.14 -29.66 -11.90
N ALA A 47 8.97 -29.47 -10.87
CA ALA A 47 9.01 -28.26 -10.08
C ALA A 47 9.39 -27.09 -10.99
N CYS A 48 8.40 -26.34 -11.46
CA CYS A 48 8.64 -25.00 -11.97
C CYS A 48 8.80 -24.10 -10.75
N ASP A 49 10.06 -23.77 -10.43
CA ASP A 49 10.41 -22.54 -9.71
C ASP A 49 9.81 -21.37 -10.49
N LYS A 50 8.56 -21.01 -10.14
CA LYS A 50 8.02 -19.70 -10.49
C LYS A 50 8.82 -18.70 -9.66
N LYS A 51 9.92 -18.24 -10.24
CA LYS A 51 10.49 -16.93 -9.91
C LYS A 51 9.33 -15.94 -10.01
N VAL A 52 8.81 -15.52 -8.87
CA VAL A 52 7.96 -14.33 -8.77
C VAL A 52 8.85 -13.19 -9.25
N SER A 53 8.75 -12.89 -10.54
CA SER A 53 9.22 -11.63 -11.06
C SER A 53 8.30 -10.57 -10.47
N SER A 54 8.89 -9.61 -9.76
CA SER A 54 8.20 -8.41 -9.32
C SER A 54 7.38 -7.80 -10.47
N PRO A 55 6.20 -7.22 -10.19
CA PRO A 55 5.40 -6.53 -11.21
C PRO A 55 6.25 -5.48 -11.95
N PRO A 56 5.99 -5.25 -13.26
CA PRO A 56 6.75 -4.29 -14.04
C PRO A 56 6.62 -2.89 -13.44
N ASP A 57 7.75 -2.30 -13.04
CA ASP A 57 7.87 -0.92 -12.61
C ASP A 57 7.57 0.00 -13.81
N ASN A 58 6.31 0.43 -13.96
CA ASN A 58 5.88 1.37 -15.01
C ASN A 58 6.23 2.83 -14.68
N HIS A 59 7.42 3.08 -14.12
CA HIS A 59 7.95 4.43 -13.93
C HIS A 59 9.18 4.63 -14.80
N PRO A 60 9.25 5.70 -15.61
CA PRO A 60 10.50 6.12 -16.21
C PRO A 60 11.41 6.64 -15.09
N GLN A 61 12.09 5.71 -14.41
CA GLN A 61 13.33 6.02 -13.73
C GLN A 61 14.32 6.33 -14.85
N SER A 62 14.75 7.58 -14.96
CA SER A 62 15.92 7.93 -15.76
C SER A 62 17.07 7.04 -15.28
N GLU A 63 17.43 6.03 -16.06
CA GLU A 63 18.45 5.03 -15.69
C GLU A 63 19.83 5.66 -15.39
N ASN A 64 20.01 6.95 -15.68
CA ASN A 64 21.28 7.67 -15.61
C ASN A 64 21.33 8.85 -14.61
N ALA A 65 20.36 9.00 -13.70
CA ALA A 65 20.40 10.08 -12.72
C ALA A 65 20.19 9.55 -11.30
N THR A 66 21.12 9.87 -10.39
CA THR A 66 20.93 9.62 -8.95
C THR A 66 19.58 10.21 -8.50
N PRO A 67 18.74 9.44 -7.79
CA PRO A 67 17.46 9.95 -7.31
C PRO A 67 17.63 11.17 -6.39
N PRO A 68 16.58 11.98 -6.17
CA PRO A 68 16.67 13.14 -5.29
C PRO A 68 16.90 12.80 -3.81
N PHE A 69 16.43 11.64 -3.35
CA PHE A 69 16.50 11.23 -1.95
C PHE A 69 17.06 9.82 -1.82
N TYR A 70 17.86 9.57 -0.78
CA TYR A 70 18.42 8.23 -0.52
C TYR A 70 17.34 7.15 -0.35
N TYR A 71 16.18 7.52 0.21
CA TYR A 71 15.07 6.60 0.43
C TYR A 71 14.24 6.31 -0.82
N ASP A 72 14.51 6.97 -1.95
CA ASP A 72 13.92 6.59 -3.25
C ASP A 72 14.51 5.28 -3.79
N LEU A 73 15.68 4.84 -3.28
CA LEU A 73 16.35 3.57 -3.62
C LEU A 73 15.77 2.35 -2.87
N GLY A 74 14.80 2.55 -1.98
CA GLY A 74 14.19 1.47 -1.21
C GLY A 74 13.13 0.68 -2.01
N SER A 75 12.52 -0.31 -1.34
CA SER A 75 11.44 -1.10 -1.96
C SER A 75 10.25 -0.21 -2.34
N THR A 76 9.66 -0.47 -3.51
CA THR A 76 8.42 0.18 -3.99
C THR A 76 7.15 -0.42 -3.40
N THR A 77 7.27 -1.53 -2.66
CA THR A 77 6.14 -2.25 -2.06
C THR A 77 6.47 -2.70 -0.63
N VAL A 78 5.41 -2.99 0.14
CA VAL A 78 5.49 -3.61 1.47
C VAL A 78 4.50 -4.77 1.56
N ASP A 79 4.84 -5.80 2.33
CA ASP A 79 3.91 -6.87 2.64
C ASP A 79 2.88 -6.39 3.68
N VAL A 80 1.62 -6.33 3.27
CA VAL A 80 0.48 -5.92 4.10
C VAL A 80 -0.48 -7.08 4.40
N SER A 81 -0.11 -8.32 4.09
CA SER A 81 -0.98 -9.49 4.26
C SER A 81 -1.50 -9.63 5.70
N GLY A 82 -0.66 -9.27 6.69
CA GLY A 82 -1.00 -9.26 8.11
C GLY A 82 -1.64 -7.96 8.64
N TYR A 83 -1.89 -6.95 7.80
CA TYR A 83 -2.50 -5.69 8.23
C TYR A 83 -4.03 -5.82 8.36
N PRO A 84 -4.70 -5.00 9.21
CA PRO A 84 -6.16 -4.93 9.26
C PRO A 84 -6.78 -4.62 7.90
N GLU A 85 -8.00 -5.11 7.65
CA GLU A 85 -8.75 -4.94 6.37
C GLU A 85 -8.67 -3.50 5.85
N LYS A 86 -9.04 -2.52 6.69
CA LYS A 86 -8.98 -1.09 6.37
C LYS A 86 -7.60 -0.65 5.89
N GLN A 87 -6.54 -1.13 6.51
CA GLN A 87 -5.16 -0.74 6.14
C GLN A 87 -4.70 -1.40 4.85
N ARG A 88 -5.19 -2.61 4.53
CA ARG A 88 -4.96 -3.25 3.24
C ARG A 88 -5.69 -2.48 2.12
N GLU A 89 -6.90 -2.01 2.37
CA GLU A 89 -7.64 -1.15 1.43
C GLU A 89 -6.93 0.19 1.22
N ASN A 90 -6.53 0.85 2.30
CA ASN A 90 -5.77 2.09 2.23
C ASN A 90 -4.44 1.92 1.49
N TYR A 91 -3.76 0.77 1.65
CA TYR A 91 -2.55 0.46 0.88
C TYR A 91 -2.82 0.38 -0.64
N ARG A 92 -3.95 -0.17 -1.06
CA ARG A 92 -4.32 -0.21 -2.49
C ARG A 92 -4.49 1.20 -3.05
N VAL A 93 -5.16 2.09 -2.30
CA VAL A 93 -5.31 3.51 -2.66
C VAL A 93 -3.94 4.19 -2.71
N PHE A 94 -3.09 3.95 -1.71
CA PHE A 94 -1.73 4.45 -1.69
C PHE A 94 -0.93 4.05 -2.94
N MET A 95 -0.97 2.78 -3.33
CA MET A 95 -0.26 2.30 -4.52
C MET A 95 -0.82 2.92 -5.81
N ALA A 96 -2.14 3.07 -5.91
CA ALA A 96 -2.79 3.68 -7.08
C ALA A 96 -2.46 5.18 -7.21
N VAL A 97 -2.37 5.91 -6.09
CA VAL A 97 -2.19 7.37 -6.10
C VAL A 97 -0.71 7.75 -6.05
N CYS A 98 0.00 7.34 -4.99
CA CYS A 98 1.37 7.78 -4.73
C CYS A 98 2.40 7.12 -5.67
N GLY A 99 2.04 5.97 -6.26
CA GLY A 99 2.81 5.29 -7.28
C GLY A 99 2.51 5.77 -8.70
N THR A 100 1.91 6.95 -8.92
CA THR A 100 1.58 7.43 -10.29
C THR A 100 2.57 8.46 -10.83
N CYS A 101 3.21 9.28 -9.99
CA CYS A 101 4.05 10.38 -10.46
C CYS A 101 5.55 10.20 -10.22
N HIS A 102 5.91 9.32 -9.29
CA HIS A 102 7.28 8.92 -8.99
C HIS A 102 7.25 7.58 -8.24
N THR A 103 8.43 7.06 -7.92
CA THR A 103 8.56 5.83 -7.13
C THR A 103 7.74 5.89 -5.83
N ALA A 104 6.97 4.83 -5.56
CA ALA A 104 6.26 4.62 -4.29
C ALA A 104 7.24 4.37 -3.12
N ALA A 105 8.50 4.04 -3.42
CA ALA A 105 9.56 3.94 -2.43
C ALA A 105 9.74 5.23 -1.62
N ARG A 106 9.47 6.40 -2.25
CA ARG A 106 9.66 7.71 -1.64
C ARG A 106 8.90 7.84 -0.31
N PRO A 107 7.56 7.70 -0.26
CA PRO A 107 6.83 7.70 1.01
C PRO A 107 7.03 6.42 1.84
N LEU A 108 7.20 5.23 1.24
CA LEU A 108 7.36 3.99 2.03
C LEU A 108 8.63 3.98 2.90
N ASN A 109 9.72 4.52 2.37
CA ASN A 109 11.05 4.45 3.00
C ASN A 109 11.49 5.77 3.62
N ALA A 110 10.72 6.85 3.47
CA ALA A 110 11.02 8.11 4.15
C ALA A 110 11.05 7.92 5.67
N PRO A 111 11.94 8.63 6.39
CA PRO A 111 12.13 8.48 7.84
C PRO A 111 11.02 9.15 8.67
N TYR A 112 9.87 9.47 8.09
CA TYR A 112 8.75 10.08 8.79
C TYR A 112 7.97 9.02 9.59
N ILE A 113 7.62 9.39 10.83
CA ILE A 113 6.87 8.53 11.75
C ILE A 113 5.56 9.19 12.21
N ASP A 114 5.55 10.52 12.34
CA ASP A 114 4.42 11.25 12.90
C ASP A 114 3.30 11.46 11.88
N ARG A 115 2.06 11.24 12.32
CA ARG A 115 0.87 11.47 11.47
C ARG A 115 0.80 12.88 10.93
N ASP A 116 1.10 13.91 11.74
CA ASP A 116 1.04 15.30 11.28
C ASP A 116 2.08 15.61 10.19
N VAL A 117 3.23 14.93 10.22
CA VAL A 117 4.23 15.02 9.16
C VAL A 117 3.71 14.38 7.90
N TRP A 118 3.08 13.20 8.00
CA TRP A 118 2.45 12.53 6.87
C TRP A 118 1.34 13.37 6.23
N LYS A 119 0.45 13.92 7.04
CA LYS A 119 -0.62 14.81 6.58
C LYS A 119 -0.09 15.97 5.76
N ARG A 120 0.90 16.71 6.29
CA ARG A 120 1.53 17.80 5.54
C ARG A 120 2.22 17.33 4.27
N TYR A 121 2.85 16.17 4.29
CA TYR A 121 3.55 15.60 3.14
C TYR A 121 2.57 15.22 2.01
N VAL A 122 1.53 14.45 2.32
CA VAL A 122 0.53 13.99 1.34
C VAL A 122 -0.22 15.19 0.78
N HIS A 123 -0.67 16.10 1.64
CA HIS A 123 -1.33 17.34 1.24
C HIS A 123 -0.49 18.15 0.23
N LYS A 124 0.80 18.34 0.52
CA LYS A 124 1.71 19.05 -0.38
C LYS A 124 1.83 18.38 -1.75
N MET A 125 1.83 17.04 -1.80
CA MET A 125 1.87 16.31 -3.06
C MET A 125 0.57 16.49 -3.85
N HIS A 126 -0.58 16.40 -3.19
CA HIS A 126 -1.89 16.63 -3.82
C HIS A 126 -2.02 18.05 -4.37
N LEU A 127 -1.60 19.08 -3.60
CA LEU A 127 -1.57 20.46 -4.08
C LEU A 127 -0.66 20.64 -5.30
N LYS A 128 0.51 19.98 -5.30
CA LYS A 128 1.40 20.01 -6.46
C LYS A 128 0.74 19.40 -7.69
N MET A 129 0.06 18.26 -7.53
CA MET A 129 -0.64 17.58 -8.64
C MET A 129 -1.82 18.40 -9.15
N LYS A 130 -2.57 19.04 -8.26
CA LYS A 130 -3.62 19.99 -8.63
C LYS A 130 -3.06 21.15 -9.46
N GLY A 131 -1.88 21.66 -9.11
CA GLY A 131 -1.17 22.67 -9.91
C GLY A 131 -0.76 22.19 -11.31
N HIS A 132 -0.69 20.87 -11.53
CA HIS A 132 -0.47 20.22 -12.82
C HIS A 132 -1.77 19.76 -13.51
N GLY A 133 -2.93 20.16 -12.99
CA GLY A 133 -4.24 19.79 -13.56
C GLY A 133 -4.73 18.38 -13.22
N ILE A 134 -4.06 17.68 -12.30
CA ILE A 134 -4.47 16.36 -11.81
C ILE A 134 -5.18 16.55 -10.47
N GLU A 135 -6.49 16.33 -10.46
CA GLU A 135 -7.29 16.39 -9.23
C GLU A 135 -7.33 15.01 -8.56
N LEU A 136 -6.91 14.96 -7.29
CA LEU A 136 -6.93 13.77 -6.46
C LEU A 136 -8.05 13.92 -5.42
N ASP A 137 -8.71 12.81 -5.09
CA ASP A 137 -9.84 12.82 -4.16
C ASP A 137 -9.38 13.15 -2.72
N PRO A 138 -10.04 14.08 -2.01
CA PRO A 138 -9.70 14.38 -0.61
C PRO A 138 -9.85 13.19 0.34
N GLY A 139 -10.77 12.26 0.05
CA GLY A 139 -10.91 11.01 0.79
C GLY A 139 -9.76 10.05 0.55
N ASP A 140 -9.05 10.14 -0.58
CA ASP A 140 -7.84 9.35 -0.81
C ASP A 140 -6.66 9.91 -0.01
N GLU A 141 -6.58 11.23 0.19
CA GLU A 141 -5.60 11.87 1.08
C GLU A 141 -5.67 11.26 2.50
N GLU A 142 -6.86 11.21 3.10
CA GLU A 142 -7.06 10.63 4.44
C GLU A 142 -6.68 9.14 4.49
N LYS A 143 -7.09 8.33 3.49
CA LYS A 143 -6.73 6.90 3.43
C LYS A 143 -5.22 6.71 3.34
N ILE A 144 -4.54 7.53 2.54
CA ILE A 144 -3.08 7.47 2.38
C ILE A 144 -2.38 7.85 3.68
N GLU A 145 -2.82 8.93 4.34
CA GLU A 145 -2.32 9.34 5.65
C GLU A 145 -2.49 8.23 6.69
N ASP A 146 -3.67 7.60 6.72
CA ASP A 146 -4.00 6.50 7.62
C ASP A 146 -3.06 5.31 7.44
N PHE A 147 -2.82 4.92 6.19
CA PHE A 147 -1.89 3.85 5.87
C PHE A 147 -0.46 4.19 6.29
N LEU A 148 0.05 5.36 5.91
CA LEU A 148 1.44 5.74 6.20
C LEU A 148 1.69 5.87 7.71
N ALA A 149 0.73 6.40 8.47
CA ALA A 149 0.83 6.49 9.91
C ALA A 149 0.78 5.09 10.59
N TYR A 150 -0.03 4.16 10.08
CA TYR A 150 -0.09 2.79 10.59
C TYR A 150 1.19 2.02 10.25
N ASP A 151 1.62 2.08 9.00
CA ASP A 151 2.82 1.42 8.52
C ASP A 151 4.08 1.93 9.23
N SER A 152 4.17 3.24 9.52
CA SER A 152 5.24 3.81 10.34
C SER A 152 5.28 3.19 11.75
N GLN A 153 4.13 2.94 12.39
CA GLN A 153 4.10 2.28 13.70
C GLN A 153 4.65 0.85 13.61
N VAL A 154 4.19 0.07 12.62
CA VAL A 154 4.57 -1.34 12.48
C VAL A 154 6.02 -1.51 12.06
N ARG A 155 6.49 -0.80 11.03
CA ARG A 155 7.82 -1.03 10.45
C ARG A 155 8.90 -0.11 11.01
N LYS A 156 8.56 1.12 11.39
CA LYS A 156 9.57 2.13 11.75
C LYS A 156 9.72 2.33 13.25
N ILE A 157 8.65 2.11 14.01
CA ILE A 157 8.65 2.22 15.48
C ILE A 157 8.85 0.85 16.13
N VAL A 158 7.98 -0.12 15.84
CA VAL A 158 8.08 -1.47 16.46
C VAL A 158 9.35 -2.19 16.01
N LYS A 159 9.71 -2.10 14.73
CA LYS A 159 10.93 -2.70 14.14
C LYS A 159 12.04 -1.67 13.91
N LYS A 160 12.26 -0.79 14.90
CA LYS A 160 13.14 0.38 14.76
C LYS A 160 14.57 0.04 14.31
N GLU A 161 15.19 -0.97 14.90
CA GLU A 161 16.58 -1.34 14.57
C GLU A 161 16.69 -1.83 13.12
N GLU A 162 15.80 -2.73 12.68
CA GLU A 162 15.73 -3.21 11.30
C GLU A 162 15.56 -2.05 10.31
N PHE A 163 14.66 -1.10 10.65
CA PHE A 163 14.44 0.07 9.81
C PHE A 163 15.68 0.98 9.76
N GLN A 164 16.35 1.21 10.89
CA GLN A 164 17.58 2.02 10.93
C GLN A 164 18.71 1.41 10.11
N THR A 165 18.97 0.11 10.24
CA THR A 165 19.95 -0.61 9.41
C THR A 165 19.59 -0.50 7.93
N HIS A 166 18.31 -0.60 7.58
CA HIS A 166 17.86 -0.40 6.22
C HIS A 166 18.15 1.02 5.72
N GLN A 167 17.87 2.06 6.52
CA GLN A 167 18.16 3.45 6.16
C GLN A 167 19.66 3.70 5.97
N GLU A 168 20.52 3.14 6.81
CA GLU A 168 21.98 3.23 6.66
C GLU A 168 22.46 2.59 5.37
N LYS A 169 21.92 1.42 5.02
CA LYS A 169 22.19 0.77 3.73
C LYS A 169 21.78 1.67 2.57
N LEU A 170 20.60 2.28 2.60
CA LEU A 170 20.13 3.18 1.54
C LEU A 170 21.00 4.43 1.42
N LYS A 171 21.43 5.02 2.54
CA LYS A 171 22.37 6.16 2.53
C LYS A 171 23.71 5.79 1.89
N LYS A 172 24.25 4.61 2.22
CA LYS A 172 25.50 4.13 1.62
C LYS A 172 25.36 3.97 0.10
N LEU A 173 24.29 3.32 -0.36
CA LEU A 173 24.01 3.14 -1.79
C LEU A 173 23.83 4.48 -2.51
N PHE A 174 23.19 5.43 -1.86
CA PHE A 174 23.00 6.77 -2.40
C PHE A 174 24.33 7.50 -2.61
N GLU A 175 25.23 7.45 -1.64
CA GLU A 175 26.54 8.10 -1.75
C GLU A 175 27.39 7.44 -2.84
N GLU A 176 27.35 6.10 -2.94
CA GLU A 176 27.99 5.37 -4.03
C GLU A 176 27.44 5.77 -5.40
N ALA A 177 26.12 5.97 -5.53
CA ALA A 177 25.51 6.44 -6.78
C ALA A 177 25.95 7.87 -7.13
N ARG A 178 25.97 8.78 -6.14
CA ARG A 178 26.43 10.16 -6.35
C ARG A 178 27.89 10.25 -6.80
N GLU A 179 28.77 9.45 -6.21
CA GLU A 179 30.18 9.42 -6.63
C GLU A 179 30.35 8.84 -8.03
N LYS A 180 29.54 7.85 -8.42
CA LYS A 180 29.51 7.35 -9.80
C LYS A 180 29.08 8.43 -10.79
N ASP A 181 28.03 9.18 -10.48
CA ASP A 181 27.58 10.28 -11.35
C ASP A 181 28.64 11.39 -11.47
N ARG A 182 29.36 11.69 -10.37
CA ARG A 182 30.46 12.66 -10.37
C ARG A 182 31.63 12.21 -11.23
N THR A 183 32.03 10.95 -11.11
CA THR A 183 33.18 10.38 -11.83
C THR A 183 32.86 10.05 -13.28
N GLY A 184 31.65 9.58 -13.58
CA GLY A 184 31.18 9.29 -14.93
C GLY A 184 31.01 10.54 -15.79
N LYS A 185 30.73 11.70 -15.19
CA LYS A 185 30.70 12.99 -15.88
C LYS A 185 32.09 13.57 -16.20
N SER A 186 33.15 12.98 -15.65
CA SER A 186 34.54 13.47 -15.81
C SER A 186 35.34 12.76 -16.93
N ASN A 187 34.71 11.83 -17.66
CA ASN A 187 35.28 11.14 -18.83
C ASN A 187 34.59 11.61 -20.11
#